data_AF-A0A2C5YRL3-F1
#
_entry.id   AF-A0A2C5YRL3-F1
#
_cell.length_a   1.000
_cell.length_b   1.000
_cell.length_c   1.000
_cell.angle_alpha   90.00
_cell.angle_beta   90.00
_cell.angle_gamma   90.00
#
_symmetry.space_group_name_H-M   'P 1'
#
loop_
_entity.id
_entity.type
_entity.pdbx_description
1 polymer ?
#
loop_
_entity_poly.entity_id
_entity_poly.type
_entity_poly.pdbx_seq_one_letter_code
_entity_poly.pdbx_strand_id
1 'polypeptide(L)'
;MNGIHKPSRVNGVHPDEDGGSGLADSVARAQECLAAATERAWSLMKDDGHWNGELRSNATITAEHVFFYQSLGVPMPGGPAYRDYLLSEQRGDGSPTWR
;
A
#
# COMPACT_ATOMS: atom_id res chain seq x y z
N MET A 1 -16.99 -11.95 19.41
CA MET A 1 -16.12 -11.49 18.30
C MET A 1 -14.74 -12.06 18.57
N ASN A 2 -14.24 -12.94 17.70
CA ASN A 2 -12.93 -13.55 17.90
C ASN A 2 -11.88 -12.60 17.33
N GLY A 3 -11.05 -12.03 18.20
CA GLY A 3 -9.99 -11.10 17.79
C GLY A 3 -8.97 -11.77 16.89
N ILE A 4 -8.49 -11.06 15.88
CA ILE A 4 -7.47 -11.54 14.95
C ILE A 4 -6.14 -11.62 15.72
N HIS A 5 -5.69 -12.85 16.03
CA HIS A 5 -4.55 -13.07 16.91
C HIS A 5 -3.22 -12.95 16.16
N LYS A 6 -2.31 -12.08 16.64
CA LYS A 6 -0.93 -11.98 16.14
C LYS A 6 -0.22 -13.35 16.28
N PRO A 7 0.42 -13.90 15.23
CA PRO A 7 1.11 -15.18 15.32
C PRO A 7 2.38 -15.09 16.19
N SER A 8 2.67 -16.18 16.92
CA SER A 8 3.87 -16.33 17.74
C SER A 8 5.10 -16.66 16.90
N ARG A 9 6.31 -16.27 17.34
CA ARG A 9 7.57 -16.63 16.69
C ARG A 9 7.81 -18.14 16.76
N VAL A 10 8.18 -18.73 15.62
CA VAL A 10 8.66 -20.12 15.52
C VAL A 10 10.18 -20.10 15.46
N ASN A 11 10.84 -20.93 16.30
CA ASN A 11 12.29 -21.04 16.37
C ASN A 11 12.76 -22.42 15.91
N GLY A 12 13.88 -22.46 15.18
CA GLY A 12 14.81 -23.60 15.14
C GLY A 12 14.78 -24.46 13.87
N VAL A 13 15.83 -24.33 13.05
CA VAL A 13 16.30 -25.36 12.11
C VAL A 13 17.83 -25.46 12.26
N HIS A 14 18.34 -26.69 12.27
CA HIS A 14 19.75 -27.03 12.47
C HIS A 14 20.50 -27.04 11.11
N PRO A 15 21.77 -26.60 11.04
CA PRO A 15 22.52 -26.57 9.77
C PRO A 15 23.28 -27.87 9.49
N ASP A 16 23.48 -28.16 8.20
CA ASP A 16 24.47 -29.10 7.64
C ASP A 16 25.25 -28.37 6.51
N GLU A 17 26.54 -28.68 6.37
CA GLU A 17 27.52 -28.01 5.48
C GLU A 17 27.75 -28.81 4.16
N ASP A 18 28.30 -28.28 3.07
CA ASP A 18 28.92 -26.96 2.79
C ASP A 18 28.14 -26.15 1.75
N GLY A 19 27.73 -26.79 0.63
CA GLY A 19 27.07 -26.14 -0.53
C GLY A 19 25.73 -25.45 -0.23
N GLY A 20 25.29 -25.51 1.02
CA GLY A 20 24.13 -24.83 1.57
C GLY A 20 24.36 -23.40 2.05
N SER A 21 25.59 -22.86 2.16
CA SER A 21 25.83 -21.51 2.72
C SER A 21 24.95 -20.41 2.10
N GLY A 22 25.04 -20.17 0.79
CA GLY A 22 24.24 -19.12 0.13
C GLY A 22 22.72 -19.38 0.15
N LEU A 23 22.30 -20.64 0.26
CA LEU A 23 20.89 -21.02 0.41
C LEU A 23 20.40 -20.77 1.85
N ALA A 24 21.18 -21.15 2.86
CA ALA A 24 20.90 -20.91 4.26
C ALA A 24 20.84 -19.41 4.57
N ASP A 25 21.79 -18.62 4.03
CA ASP A 25 21.78 -17.16 4.13
C ASP A 25 20.52 -16.56 3.49
N SER A 26 20.13 -17.06 2.30
CA SER A 26 18.91 -16.63 1.61
C SER A 26 17.63 -17.00 2.39
N VAL A 27 17.59 -18.18 3.01
CA VAL A 27 16.48 -18.65 3.85
C VAL A 27 16.38 -17.82 5.13
N ALA A 28 17.50 -17.59 5.82
CA ALA A 28 17.55 -16.74 7.01
C ALA A 28 17.08 -15.31 6.67
N ARG A 29 17.55 -14.74 5.55
CA ARG A 29 17.13 -13.42 5.08
C ARG A 29 15.64 -13.36 4.72
N ALA A 30 15.11 -14.40 4.08
CA ALA A 30 13.67 -14.50 3.79
C ALA A 30 12.83 -14.55 5.08
N GLN A 31 13.30 -15.25 6.12
CA GLN A 31 12.66 -15.29 7.44
C GLN A 31 12.69 -13.92 8.13
N GLU A 32 13.82 -13.20 8.11
CA GLU A 32 13.93 -11.82 8.61
C GLU A 32 12.94 -10.88 7.89
N CYS A 33 12.95 -10.91 6.55
CA CYS A 33 12.04 -10.11 5.72
C CYS A 33 10.57 -10.43 5.99
N LEU A 34 10.21 -11.70 6.15
CA LEU A 34 8.84 -12.12 6.48
C LEU A 34 8.43 -11.64 7.87
N ALA A 35 9.31 -11.73 8.87
CA ALA A 35 9.04 -11.24 10.22
C ALA A 35 8.81 -9.71 10.23
N ALA A 36 9.68 -8.95 9.57
CA ALA A 36 9.57 -7.50 9.44
C ALA A 36 8.33 -7.07 8.64
N ALA A 37 8.02 -7.75 7.53
CA ALA A 37 6.83 -7.48 6.73
C ALA A 37 5.54 -7.79 7.50
N THR A 38 5.53 -8.89 8.28
CA THR A 38 4.40 -9.26 9.14
C THR A 38 4.18 -8.21 10.23
N GLU A 39 5.23 -7.81 10.94
CA GLU A 39 5.16 -6.74 11.94
C GLU A 39 4.68 -5.42 11.33
N ARG A 40 5.19 -5.06 10.14
CA ARG A 40 4.77 -3.85 9.42
C ARG A 40 3.29 -3.92 9.05
N ALA A 41 2.81 -5.05 8.53
CA ALA A 41 1.40 -5.25 8.21
C ALA A 41 0.52 -5.05 9.46
N TRP A 42 0.82 -5.69 10.59
CA TRP A 42 0.05 -5.47 11.83
C TRP A 42 0.10 -4.01 12.31
N SER A 43 1.24 -3.32 12.17
CA SER A 43 1.35 -1.89 12.53
C SER A 43 0.54 -0.93 11.63
N LEU A 44 0.05 -1.42 10.48
CA LEU A 44 -0.80 -0.66 9.55
C LEU A 44 -2.29 -0.93 9.76
N MET A 45 -2.65 -1.89 10.62
CA MET A 45 -4.03 -2.22 10.92
C MET A 45 -4.69 -1.08 11.71
N LYS A 46 -5.96 -0.79 11.40
CA LYS A 46 -6.80 0.17 12.13
C LYS A 46 -7.32 -0.45 13.43
N ASP A 47 -7.79 0.40 14.36
CA ASP A 47 -8.19 0.00 15.72
C ASP A 47 -9.39 -0.98 15.73
N ASP A 48 -10.20 -0.96 14.67
CA ASP A 48 -11.32 -1.86 14.37
C ASP A 48 -10.94 -3.11 13.57
N GLY A 49 -9.66 -3.28 13.23
CA GLY A 49 -9.09 -4.54 12.73
C GLY A 49 -8.99 -4.70 11.21
N HIS A 50 -9.24 -3.65 10.41
CA HIS A 50 -9.03 -3.68 8.95
C HIS A 50 -7.77 -2.94 8.51
N TRP A 51 -7.45 -3.07 7.23
CA TRP A 51 -6.38 -2.33 6.55
C TRP A 51 -6.96 -1.40 5.49
N ASN A 52 -6.40 -0.19 5.39
CA ASN A 52 -6.71 0.75 4.32
C ASN A 52 -5.52 0.82 3.35
N GLY A 53 -5.73 0.39 2.11
CA GLY A 53 -4.80 0.59 0.99
C GLY A 53 -5.31 1.69 0.06
N GLU A 54 -4.37 2.39 -0.59
CA GLU A 54 -4.71 3.32 -1.67
C GLU A 54 -5.19 2.54 -2.90
N LEU A 55 -6.46 2.68 -3.26
CA LEU A 55 -6.98 2.15 -4.52
C LEU A 55 -6.70 3.15 -5.65
N ARG A 56 -5.60 2.91 -6.37
CA ARG A 56 -5.24 3.72 -7.54
C ARG A 56 -6.14 3.38 -8.74
N SER A 57 -6.52 4.42 -9.46
CA SER A 57 -7.26 4.38 -10.72
C SER A 57 -6.76 5.52 -11.61
N ASN A 58 -7.38 5.72 -12.77
CA ASN A 58 -7.09 6.83 -13.65
C ASN A 58 -7.67 8.16 -13.13
N ALA A 59 -7.28 9.26 -13.77
CA ALA A 59 -7.70 10.61 -13.40
C ALA A 59 -9.19 10.94 -13.66
N THR A 60 -9.97 10.11 -14.37
CA THR A 60 -11.35 10.48 -14.73
C THR A 60 -12.27 10.50 -13.52
N ILE A 61 -12.13 9.54 -12.58
CA ILE A 61 -12.93 9.51 -11.33
C ILE A 61 -12.75 10.82 -10.56
N THR A 62 -11.51 11.32 -10.47
CA THR A 62 -11.21 12.59 -9.81
C THR A 62 -11.80 13.77 -10.57
N ALA A 63 -11.71 13.80 -11.90
CA ALA A 63 -12.29 14.85 -12.74
C ALA A 63 -13.83 14.86 -12.72
N GLU A 64 -14.47 13.70 -12.75
CA GLU A 64 -15.92 13.51 -12.60
C GLU A 64 -16.41 14.08 -11.25
N HIS A 65 -15.63 13.91 -10.18
CA HIS A 65 -15.96 14.51 -8.88
C HIS A 65 -15.85 16.05 -8.89
N VAL A 66 -14.90 16.63 -9.64
CA VAL A 66 -14.85 18.10 -9.86
C VAL A 66 -16.10 18.56 -10.60
N PHE A 67 -16.49 17.87 -11.68
CA PHE A 67 -17.70 18.21 -12.46
C PHE A 67 -18.98 18.04 -11.64
N PHE A 68 -19.05 17.05 -10.75
CA PHE A 68 -20.17 16.88 -9.83
C PHE A 68 -20.39 18.14 -8.97
N TYR A 69 -19.35 18.62 -8.28
CA TYR A 69 -19.45 19.85 -7.49
C TYR A 69 -19.78 21.09 -8.33
N GLN A 70 -19.19 21.21 -9.52
CA GLN A 70 -19.50 22.28 -10.47
C GLN A 70 -20.97 22.24 -10.93
N SER A 71 -21.55 21.06 -11.14
CA SER A 71 -22.95 20.87 -11.52
C SER A 71 -23.94 21.21 -10.41
N LEU A 72 -23.54 21.01 -9.14
CA LEU A 72 -24.32 21.39 -7.96
C LEU A 72 -24.25 22.90 -7.66
N GLY A 73 -23.33 23.64 -8.27
CA GLY A 73 -23.12 25.07 -7.99
C GLY A 73 -22.57 25.35 -6.58
N VAL A 74 -21.95 24.37 -5.91
CA VAL A 74 -21.40 24.51 -4.55
C VAL A 74 -19.87 24.40 -4.54
N PRO A 75 -19.16 25.05 -3.60
CA PRO A 75 -17.70 24.98 -3.53
C PRO A 75 -17.20 23.55 -3.30
N MET A 76 -16.23 23.10 -4.11
CA MET A 76 -15.60 21.80 -3.93
C MET A 76 -14.64 21.81 -2.71
N PRO A 77 -14.81 20.90 -1.74
CA PRO A 77 -13.90 20.78 -0.60
C PRO A 77 -12.52 20.27 -1.09
N GLY A 78 -11.44 20.90 -0.59
CA GLY A 78 -10.08 20.45 -0.88
C GLY A 78 -9.56 20.77 -2.30
N GLY A 79 -10.17 21.73 -3.01
CA GLY A 79 -9.80 22.15 -4.37
C GLY A 79 -8.32 22.09 -4.77
N PRO A 80 -7.37 22.63 -3.97
CA PRO A 80 -5.94 22.54 -4.26
C PRO A 80 -5.42 21.11 -4.39
N ALA A 81 -5.86 20.17 -3.56
CA ALA A 81 -5.41 18.77 -3.60
C ALA A 81 -5.89 18.05 -4.88
N TYR A 82 -7.09 18.35 -5.37
CA TYR A 82 -7.59 17.84 -6.65
C TYR A 82 -6.74 18.35 -7.82
N ARG A 83 -6.42 19.64 -7.84
CA ARG A 83 -5.52 20.24 -8.83
C ARG A 83 -4.15 19.57 -8.79
N ASP A 84 -3.56 19.44 -7.61
CA ASP A 84 -2.20 18.92 -7.44
C ASP A 84 -2.11 17.44 -7.85
N TYR A 85 -3.13 16.64 -7.55
CA TYR A 85 -3.27 15.27 -8.08
C TYR A 85 -3.40 15.26 -9.61
N LEU A 86 -4.34 16.01 -10.19
CA LEU A 86 -4.59 16.03 -11.64
C LEU A 86 -3.36 16.48 -12.44
N LEU A 87 -2.57 17.41 -11.90
CA LEU A 87 -1.27 17.81 -12.48
C LEU A 87 -0.19 16.73 -12.30
N SER A 88 -0.18 15.99 -11.19
CA SER A 88 0.78 14.89 -10.98
C SER A 88 0.54 13.69 -11.91
N GLU A 89 -0.71 13.48 -12.36
CA GLU A 89 -1.06 12.47 -13.36
C GLU A 89 -0.80 12.94 -14.81
N GLN A 90 -0.44 14.21 -15.03
CA GLN A 90 -0.19 14.77 -16.36
C GLN A 90 1.21 14.43 -16.88
N ARG A 91 1.28 13.95 -18.12
CA ARG A 91 2.53 13.69 -18.85
C ARG A 91 3.12 14.98 -19.43
N GLY A 92 4.39 14.95 -19.82
CA GLY A 92 5.07 16.11 -20.42
C GLY A 92 4.50 16.59 -21.77
N ASP A 93 3.65 15.78 -22.42
CA ASP A 93 2.88 16.14 -23.63
C ASP A 93 1.50 16.76 -23.30
N GLY A 94 1.17 16.92 -22.01
CA GLY A 94 -0.11 17.43 -21.52
C GLY A 94 -1.23 16.38 -21.41
N SER A 95 -1.01 15.14 -21.86
CA SER A 95 -2.01 14.07 -21.76
C SER A 95 -2.05 13.42 -20.37
N PRO A 96 -3.19 12.86 -19.93
CA PRO A 96 -3.26 12.09 -18.69
C PRO A 96 -2.45 10.79 -18.78
N THR A 97 -1.95 10.32 -17.64
CA THR A 97 -1.34 9.00 -17.54
C THR A 97 -2.43 7.92 -17.43
N TRP A 98 -2.49 7.03 -18.41
CA TRP A 98 -3.32 5.82 -18.35
C TRP A 98 -2.53 4.72 -17.64
N ARG A 99 -2.71 4.59 -16.31
CA ARG A 99 -2.26 3.44 -15.51
C ARG A 99 -3.45 2.62 -15.00
#